data_AF-A0A1F8QU48-F1
#
_entry.id   AF-A0A1F8QU48-F1
#
_cell.length_a   1.000
_cell.length_b   1.000
_cell.length_c   1.000
_cell.angle_alpha   90.00
_cell.angle_beta   90.00
_cell.angle_gamma   90.00
#
_symmetry.space_group_name_H-M   'P 1'
#
loop_
_entity.id
_entity.type
_entity.pdbx_description
1 polymer ?
#
loop_
_entity_poly.entity_id
_entity_poly.type
_entity_poly.pdbx_seq_one_letter_code
_entity_poly.pdbx_strand_id
1 'polypeptide(L)'
;MGRYAEHGEALGSAVTAKYTTVRKIAFFFSLGTAMVVGGSILLVNSGTAIAAALGVPRIVLGLTMIAIGTSLPELATAIAAVRKRVFDLAAGNLIGANALNLTLVAGTAASISPLELTRMTQVYTFPAILLIFAAFFMFVRTKHGLARWEGAVIMGLYLAFIAGLTVLQL
;
A
#
# COMPACT_ATOMS: atom_id res chain seq x y z
N MET A 1 41.65 -41.26 5.28
CA MET A 1 40.17 -41.36 5.36
C MET A 1 39.47 -40.14 5.98
N GLY A 2 40.16 -39.18 6.63
CA GLY A 2 39.51 -38.02 7.28
C GLY A 2 39.04 -36.87 6.36
N ARG A 3 39.69 -36.63 5.21
CA ARG A 3 39.39 -35.48 4.32
C ARG A 3 38.05 -35.55 3.57
N TYR A 4 37.46 -36.74 3.45
CA TYR A 4 36.14 -36.92 2.84
C TYR A 4 34.98 -36.78 3.84
N ALA A 5 35.24 -36.97 5.14
CA ALA A 5 34.24 -36.76 6.19
C ALA A 5 34.03 -35.26 6.47
N GLU A 6 35.11 -34.48 6.53
CA GLU A 6 35.03 -33.01 6.72
C GLU A 6 34.29 -32.29 5.57
N HIS A 7 34.43 -32.77 4.33
CA HIS A 7 33.74 -32.19 3.18
C HIS A 7 32.23 -32.49 3.17
N GLY A 8 31.80 -33.63 3.72
CA GLY A 8 30.39 -34.00 3.89
C GLY A 8 29.68 -33.17 4.97
N GLU A 9 30.37 -32.89 6.09
CA GLU A 9 29.85 -32.05 7.17
C GLU A 9 29.79 -30.56 6.81
N ALA A 10 30.77 -30.05 6.04
CA ALA A 10 30.76 -28.69 5.52
C ALA A 10 29.62 -28.46 4.50
N LEU A 11 29.33 -29.45 3.66
CA LEU A 11 28.21 -29.39 2.71
C LEU A 11 26.86 -29.47 3.46
N GLY A 12 26.76 -30.36 4.46
CA GLY A 12 25.56 -30.49 5.30
C GLY A 12 25.28 -29.24 6.14
N SER A 13 26.28 -28.59 6.70
CA SER A 13 26.14 -27.35 7.48
C SER A 13 25.80 -26.14 6.60
N ALA A 14 26.38 -26.01 5.41
CA ALA A 14 26.03 -24.95 4.45
C ALA A 14 24.60 -25.11 3.92
N VAL A 15 24.17 -26.35 3.65
CA VAL A 15 22.80 -26.70 3.28
C VAL A 15 21.85 -26.36 4.44
N THR A 16 22.13 -26.83 5.65
CA THR A 16 21.28 -26.58 6.83
C THR A 16 21.22 -25.08 7.19
N ALA A 17 22.31 -24.32 7.00
CA ALA A 17 22.36 -22.85 7.17
C ALA A 17 21.51 -22.12 6.11
N LYS A 18 21.51 -22.61 4.86
CA LYS A 18 20.66 -22.07 3.78
C LYS A 18 19.17 -22.39 4.00
N TYR A 19 18.84 -23.59 4.49
CA TYR A 19 17.46 -24.02 4.77
C TYR A 19 16.88 -23.42 6.06
N THR A 20 17.68 -23.22 7.11
CA THR A 20 17.23 -22.46 8.29
C THR A 20 16.95 -21.00 7.94
N THR A 21 17.62 -20.44 6.93
CA THR A 21 17.40 -19.07 6.47
C THR A 21 16.07 -18.93 5.73
N VAL A 22 15.77 -19.77 4.74
CA VAL A 22 14.51 -19.66 3.97
C VAL A 22 13.28 -19.92 4.84
N ARG A 23 13.31 -20.95 5.69
CA ARG A 23 12.17 -21.27 6.59
C ARG A 23 11.91 -20.15 7.59
N LYS A 24 12.97 -19.55 8.15
CA LYS A 24 12.85 -18.40 9.06
C LYS A 24 12.32 -17.16 8.33
N ILE A 25 12.83 -16.87 7.12
CA ILE A 25 12.33 -15.76 6.29
C ILE A 25 10.85 -15.94 5.99
N ALA A 26 10.45 -17.12 5.51
CA ALA A 26 9.05 -17.43 5.23
C ALA A 26 8.17 -17.27 6.49
N PHE A 27 8.65 -17.75 7.64
CA PHE A 27 7.95 -17.58 8.91
C PHE A 27 7.77 -16.10 9.29
N PHE A 28 8.84 -15.31 9.31
CA PHE A 28 8.76 -13.89 9.66
C PHE A 28 7.99 -13.06 8.63
N PHE A 29 8.08 -13.40 7.36
CA PHE A 29 7.30 -12.76 6.29
C PHE A 29 5.80 -13.03 6.47
N SER A 30 5.41 -14.29 6.62
CA SER A 30 4.01 -14.67 6.84
C SER A 30 3.46 -14.07 8.12
N LEU A 31 4.23 -14.10 9.22
CA LEU A 31 3.84 -13.50 10.49
C LEU A 31 3.67 -11.97 10.34
N GLY A 32 4.63 -11.29 9.71
CA GLY A 32 4.57 -9.85 9.47
C GLY A 32 3.35 -9.45 8.63
N THR A 33 3.11 -10.17 7.53
CA THR A 33 1.92 -9.96 6.69
C THR A 33 0.63 -10.17 7.47
N ALA A 34 0.52 -11.27 8.24
CA ALA A 34 -0.66 -11.54 9.06
C ALA A 34 -0.90 -10.45 10.11
N MET A 35 0.16 -9.94 10.76
CA MET A 35 0.05 -8.86 11.73
C MET A 35 -0.39 -7.54 11.10
N VAL A 36 0.16 -7.18 9.93
CA VAL A 36 -0.20 -5.94 9.24
C VAL A 36 -1.63 -6.00 8.71
N VAL A 37 -2.03 -7.11 8.08
CA VAL A 37 -3.40 -7.32 7.59
C VAL A 37 -4.39 -7.37 8.75
N GLY A 38 -4.11 -8.18 9.78
CA GLY A 38 -4.95 -8.30 10.97
C GLY A 38 -5.09 -6.98 11.72
N GLY A 39 -4.00 -6.22 11.86
CA GLY A 39 -4.01 -4.88 12.46
C GLY A 39 -4.87 -3.89 11.66
N SER A 40 -4.81 -3.95 10.33
CA SER A 40 -5.63 -3.10 9.47
C SER A 40 -7.12 -3.44 9.59
N ILE A 41 -7.47 -4.73 9.61
CA ILE A 41 -8.85 -5.18 9.84
C ILE A 41 -9.35 -4.73 11.21
N LEU A 42 -8.55 -4.90 12.27
CA LEU A 42 -8.92 -4.49 13.61
C LEU A 42 -9.15 -2.97 13.71
N LEU A 43 -8.29 -2.17 13.08
CA LEU A 43 -8.41 -0.71 13.06
C LEU A 43 -9.67 -0.26 12.33
N VAL A 44 -9.95 -0.85 11.16
CA VAL A 44 -11.15 -0.56 10.36
C VAL A 44 -12.41 -0.96 11.12
N ASN A 45 -12.45 -2.16 11.71
CA ASN A 45 -13.62 -2.64 12.46
C ASN A 45 -13.89 -1.79 13.70
N SER A 46 -12.84 -1.44 14.45
CA SER A 46 -12.98 -0.60 15.64
C SER A 46 -13.38 0.83 15.27
N GLY A 47 -12.76 1.40 14.23
CA GLY A 47 -13.08 2.75 13.74
C GLY A 47 -14.50 2.84 13.18
N THR A 48 -14.95 1.83 12.43
CA THR A 48 -16.32 1.77 11.90
C THR A 48 -17.35 1.64 13.02
N ALA A 49 -17.07 0.86 14.06
CA ALA A 49 -17.94 0.75 15.24
C ALA A 49 -18.09 2.10 15.97
N ILE A 50 -16.97 2.83 16.17
CA ILE A 50 -16.99 4.16 16.79
C ILE A 50 -17.77 5.16 15.92
N ALA A 51 -17.49 5.20 14.62
CA ALA A 51 -18.14 6.13 13.71
C ALA A 51 -19.65 5.84 13.56
N ALA A 52 -20.04 4.56 13.57
CA ALA A 52 -21.46 4.17 13.62
C ALA A 52 -22.14 4.64 14.91
N ALA A 53 -21.47 4.54 16.06
CA ALA A 53 -21.99 5.05 17.34
C ALA A 53 -22.15 6.59 17.35
N LEU A 54 -21.37 7.30 16.54
CA LEU A 54 -21.47 8.75 16.33
C LEU A 54 -22.52 9.15 15.28
N GLY A 55 -23.27 8.19 14.72
CA GLY A 55 -24.33 8.45 13.75
C GLY A 55 -23.86 8.63 12.30
N VAL A 56 -22.62 8.24 11.97
CA VAL A 56 -22.12 8.30 10.59
C VAL A 56 -22.89 7.31 9.71
N PRO A 57 -23.44 7.73 8.55
CA PRO A 57 -24.18 6.84 7.66
C PRO A 57 -23.36 5.64 7.19
N ARG A 58 -23.97 4.45 7.13
CA ARG A 58 -23.31 3.20 6.68
C ARG A 58 -22.66 3.31 5.31
N ILE A 59 -23.25 4.09 4.40
CA ILE A 59 -22.70 4.29 3.05
C ILE A 59 -21.37 5.07 3.07
N VAL A 60 -21.24 6.05 3.96
CA VAL A 60 -20.00 6.81 4.16
C VAL A 60 -18.92 5.91 4.76
N LEU A 61 -19.29 5.07 5.73
CA LEU A 61 -18.37 4.07 6.30
C LEU A 61 -17.88 3.09 5.22
N GLY A 62 -18.79 2.55 4.41
CA GLY A 62 -18.43 1.65 3.32
C GLY A 62 -17.53 2.30 2.27
N LEU A 63 -17.78 3.56 1.93
CA LEU A 63 -16.98 4.25 0.91
C LEU A 63 -15.60 4.67 1.42
N THR A 64 -15.49 5.08 2.69
CA THR A 64 -14.25 5.67 3.24
C THR A 64 -13.42 4.69 4.04
N MET A 65 -14.02 3.96 4.98
CA MET A 65 -13.29 3.05 5.86
C MET A 65 -12.77 1.81 5.14
N ILE A 66 -13.50 1.33 4.13
CA ILE A 66 -13.01 0.23 3.28
C ILE A 66 -11.82 0.73 2.46
N ALA A 67 -11.92 1.91 1.83
CA ALA A 67 -10.85 2.47 1.01
C ALA A 67 -9.57 2.75 1.82
N ILE A 68 -9.71 3.31 3.03
CA ILE A 68 -8.59 3.49 3.96
C ILE A 68 -8.07 2.12 4.39
N GLY A 69 -8.96 1.22 4.78
CA GLY A 69 -8.66 -0.11 5.29
C GLY A 69 -7.81 -0.96 4.37
N THR A 70 -8.08 -0.93 3.08
CA THR A 70 -7.33 -1.68 2.07
C THR A 70 -5.97 -1.08 1.75
N SER A 71 -5.70 0.18 2.11
CA SER A 71 -4.43 0.87 1.85
C SER A 71 -3.54 1.01 3.10
N LEU A 72 -4.08 0.68 4.27
CA LEU A 72 -3.35 0.72 5.55
C LEU A 72 -2.15 -0.24 5.59
N PRO A 73 -2.26 -1.49 5.10
CA PRO A 73 -1.12 -2.40 5.05
C PRO A 73 0.07 -1.82 4.28
N GLU A 74 -0.21 -1.24 3.12
CA GLU A 74 0.76 -0.65 2.19
C GLU A 74 1.40 0.59 2.81
N LEU A 75 0.61 1.42 3.49
CA LEU A 75 1.13 2.57 4.23
C LEU A 75 2.06 2.12 5.36
N ALA A 76 1.66 1.10 6.13
CA ALA A 76 2.47 0.57 7.22
C ALA A 76 3.79 -0.03 6.73
N THR A 77 3.77 -0.82 5.66
CA THR A 77 4.97 -1.43 5.08
C THR A 77 5.87 -0.38 4.42
N ALA A 78 5.31 0.62 3.74
CA ALA A 78 6.07 1.74 3.16
C ALA A 78 6.76 2.57 4.24
N ILE A 79 6.06 2.94 5.33
CA ILE A 79 6.64 3.68 6.46
C ILE A 79 7.76 2.85 7.12
N ALA A 80 7.54 1.55 7.33
CA ALA A 80 8.55 0.66 7.90
C ALA A 80 9.81 0.58 7.02
N ALA A 81 9.66 0.49 5.70
CA ALA A 81 10.76 0.47 4.74
C ALA A 81 11.55 1.80 4.74
N VAL A 82 10.83 2.94 4.71
CA VAL A 82 11.44 4.28 4.80
C VAL A 82 12.21 4.47 6.11
N ARG A 83 11.65 4.05 7.25
CA ARG A 83 12.33 4.11 8.56
C ARG A 83 13.62 3.30 8.60
N LYS A 84 13.66 2.19 7.85
CA LYS A 84 14.86 1.36 7.68
C LYS A 84 15.82 1.89 6.59
N ARG A 85 15.53 3.04 5.98
CA ARG A 85 16.29 3.63 4.86
C ARG A 85 16.38 2.71 3.64
N VAL A 86 15.38 1.86 3.43
CA VAL A 86 15.28 0.97 2.26
C VAL A 86 14.24 1.56 1.30
N PHE A 87 14.60 2.65 0.63
CA PHE A 87 13.68 3.43 -0.20
C PHE A 87 13.19 2.68 -1.44
N ASP A 88 14.04 1.82 -2.02
CA ASP A 88 13.67 0.99 -3.19
C ASP A 88 12.52 0.03 -2.87
N LEU A 89 12.49 -0.51 -1.65
CA LEU A 89 11.40 -1.38 -1.19
C LEU A 89 10.10 -0.58 -1.04
N ALA A 90 10.17 0.64 -0.50
CA ALA A 90 9.00 1.51 -0.38
C ALA A 90 8.45 1.92 -1.75
N ALA A 91 9.33 2.27 -2.69
CA ALA A 91 8.95 2.60 -4.07
C ALA A 91 8.36 1.40 -4.81
N GLY A 92 8.98 0.22 -4.67
CA GLY A 92 8.47 -1.03 -5.24
C GLY A 92 7.08 -1.40 -4.70
N ASN A 93 6.85 -1.23 -3.40
CA ASN A 93 5.54 -1.42 -2.79
C ASN A 93 4.49 -0.44 -3.36
N LEU A 94 4.82 0.84 -3.48
CA LEU A 94 3.92 1.86 -4.02
C LEU A 94 3.53 1.58 -5.48
N ILE A 95 4.51 1.28 -6.33
CA ILE A 95 4.27 1.01 -7.76
C ILE A 95 3.54 -0.32 -7.93
N GLY A 96 3.96 -1.37 -7.23
CA GLY A 96 3.39 -2.71 -7.33
C GLY A 96 1.93 -2.76 -6.87
N ALA A 97 1.61 -2.15 -5.72
CA ALA A 97 0.24 -2.12 -5.19
C ALA A 97 -0.72 -1.38 -6.13
N ASN A 98 -0.30 -0.23 -6.68
CA ASN A 98 -1.11 0.52 -7.64
C ASN A 98 -1.30 -0.24 -8.96
N ALA A 99 -0.26 -0.92 -9.44
CA ALA A 99 -0.37 -1.76 -10.63
C ALA A 99 -1.35 -2.93 -10.43
N LEU A 100 -1.27 -3.63 -9.29
CA LEU A 100 -2.21 -4.70 -8.95
C LEU A 100 -3.64 -4.18 -8.74
N ASN A 101 -3.82 -3.02 -8.11
CA ASN A 101 -5.15 -2.43 -7.93
C ASN A 101 -5.81 -2.06 -9.27
N LEU A 102 -5.03 -1.55 -10.24
CA LEU A 102 -5.56 -1.22 -11.56
C LEU A 102 -5.78 -2.45 -12.44
N THR A 103 -4.83 -3.37 -12.48
CA THR A 103 -4.88 -4.53 -13.38
C THR A 103 -5.72 -5.67 -12.83
N LEU A 104 -5.48 -6.06 -11.58
CA LEU A 104 -6.16 -7.19 -10.97
C LEU A 104 -7.48 -6.77 -10.36
N VAL A 105 -7.51 -5.78 -9.45
CA VAL A 105 -8.75 -5.43 -8.74
C VAL A 105 -9.75 -4.74 -9.67
N ALA A 106 -9.38 -3.59 -10.24
CA ALA A 106 -10.27 -2.83 -11.12
C ALA A 106 -10.52 -3.55 -12.46
N GLY A 107 -9.50 -4.19 -13.03
CA GLY A 107 -9.63 -4.96 -14.27
C GLY A 107 -10.57 -6.17 -14.15
N THR A 108 -10.48 -6.93 -13.05
CA THR A 108 -11.44 -8.03 -12.81
C THR A 108 -12.84 -7.51 -12.49
N ALA A 109 -12.96 -6.46 -11.69
CA ALA A 109 -14.26 -5.82 -11.41
C ALA A 109 -14.95 -5.34 -12.70
N ALA A 110 -14.21 -4.66 -13.58
CA ALA A 110 -14.70 -4.18 -14.88
C ALA A 110 -15.08 -5.31 -15.84
N SER A 111 -14.43 -6.48 -15.72
CA SER A 111 -14.74 -7.66 -16.53
C SER A 111 -16.05 -8.34 -16.11
N ILE A 112 -16.46 -8.19 -14.85
CA ILE A 112 -17.69 -8.76 -14.30
C ILE A 112 -18.86 -7.79 -14.47
N SER A 113 -18.65 -6.50 -14.19
CA SER A 113 -19.68 -5.46 -14.28
C SER A 113 -19.08 -4.17 -14.86
N PRO A 114 -19.74 -3.53 -15.83
CA PRO A 114 -19.27 -2.26 -16.38
C PRO A 114 -19.11 -1.22 -15.26
N LEU A 115 -17.95 -0.57 -15.22
CA LEU A 115 -17.69 0.52 -14.29
C LEU A 115 -18.41 1.79 -14.77
N GLU A 116 -19.51 2.14 -14.12
CA GLU A 116 -20.21 3.39 -14.41
C GLU A 116 -19.40 4.59 -13.92
N LEU A 117 -19.02 5.47 -14.84
CA LEU A 117 -18.32 6.71 -14.53
C LEU A 117 -19.33 7.84 -14.39
N THR A 118 -19.53 8.31 -13.16
CA THR A 118 -20.34 9.50 -12.91
C THR A 118 -19.68 10.76 -13.52
N ARG A 119 -20.49 11.78 -13.85
CA ARG A 119 -19.99 13.07 -14.34
C ARG A 119 -18.98 13.70 -13.38
N MET A 120 -19.18 13.53 -12.07
CA MET A 120 -18.24 13.96 -11.03
C MET A 120 -16.88 13.26 -11.17
N THR A 121 -16.89 11.95 -11.39
CA THR A 121 -15.66 11.19 -11.61
C THR A 121 -14.90 11.69 -12.84
N GLN A 122 -15.60 11.97 -13.94
CA GLN A 122 -15.00 12.39 -15.22
C GLN A 122 -14.42 13.80 -15.17
N VAL A 123 -15.14 14.76 -14.58
CA VAL A 123 -14.76 16.19 -14.64
C VAL A 123 -13.88 16.60 -13.47
N TYR A 124 -13.98 15.93 -12.32
CA TYR A 124 -13.26 16.32 -11.11
C TYR A 124 -12.21 15.27 -10.70
N THR A 125 -12.64 14.02 -10.47
CA THR A 125 -11.76 12.98 -9.90
C THR A 125 -10.62 12.61 -10.85
N PHE A 126 -10.91 12.32 -12.13
CA PHE A 126 -9.89 11.94 -13.10
C PHE A 126 -8.84 13.04 -13.32
N PRO A 127 -9.22 14.31 -13.60
CA PRO A 127 -8.25 15.39 -13.74
C PRO A 127 -7.42 15.63 -12.48
N ALA A 128 -8.02 15.53 -11.29
CA ALA A 128 -7.29 15.67 -10.03
C ALA A 128 -6.25 14.56 -9.82
N ILE A 129 -6.60 13.29 -10.09
CA ILE A 129 -5.65 12.17 -10.03
C ILE A 129 -4.51 12.36 -11.02
N LEU A 130 -4.81 12.77 -12.26
CA LEU A 130 -3.79 13.04 -13.29
C LEU A 130 -2.86 14.18 -12.87
N LEU A 131 -3.39 15.26 -12.29
CA LEU A 131 -2.61 16.38 -11.78
C LEU A 131 -1.65 15.93 -10.67
N ILE A 132 -2.15 15.17 -9.68
CA ILE A 132 -1.35 14.65 -8.56
C ILE A 132 -0.26 13.71 -9.10
N PHE A 133 -0.60 12.83 -10.04
CA PHE A 133 0.35 11.90 -10.65
C PHE A 133 1.41 12.64 -11.47
N ALA A 134 1.04 13.67 -12.23
CA ALA A 134 1.96 14.50 -12.98
C ALA A 134 2.93 15.26 -12.06
N ALA A 135 2.42 15.83 -10.95
CA ALA A 135 3.25 16.48 -9.93
C ALA A 135 4.24 15.49 -9.31
N PHE A 136 3.78 14.29 -8.93
CA PHE A 136 4.65 13.23 -8.43
C PHE A 136 5.75 12.87 -9.44
N PHE A 137 5.40 12.64 -10.70
CA PHE A 137 6.36 12.27 -11.74
C PHE A 137 7.37 13.39 -12.04
N MET A 138 6.92 14.65 -11.99
CA MET A 138 7.79 15.82 -12.13
C MET A 138 8.83 15.86 -11.01
N PHE A 139 8.43 15.69 -9.75
CA PHE A 139 9.34 15.72 -8.60
C PHE A 139 10.31 14.53 -8.54
N VAL A 140 9.85 13.33 -8.91
CA VAL A 140 10.72 12.14 -8.96
C VAL A 140 11.84 12.28 -10.00
N ARG A 141 11.63 13.03 -11.10
CA ARG A 141 12.67 13.26 -12.11
C ARG A 141 13.83 14.14 -11.64
N THR A 142 13.67 14.88 -10.54
CA THR A 142 14.67 15.81 -10.01
C THR A 142 15.79 15.09 -9.24
N LYS A 143 16.48 14.14 -9.90
CA LYS A 143 17.75 13.44 -9.57
C LYS A 143 18.12 13.01 -8.12
N HIS A 144 17.35 13.27 -7.06
CA HIS A 144 17.74 12.96 -5.67
C HIS A 144 16.63 12.34 -4.80
N GLY A 145 15.58 11.80 -5.41
CA GLY A 145 14.41 11.27 -4.68
C GLY A 145 13.47 12.39 -4.20
N LEU A 146 12.36 12.01 -3.58
CA LEU A 146 11.35 12.97 -3.10
C LEU A 146 11.86 13.76 -1.89
N ALA A 147 12.02 15.07 -2.03
CA ALA A 147 12.29 15.96 -0.91
C ALA A 147 11.04 16.10 -0.01
N ARG A 148 11.26 16.46 1.26
CA ARG A 148 10.16 16.60 2.25
C ARG A 148 9.11 17.63 1.81
N TRP A 149 9.54 18.70 1.14
CA TRP A 149 8.64 19.74 0.65
C TRP A 149 7.84 19.28 -0.58
N GLU A 150 8.44 18.48 -1.48
CA GLU A 150 7.75 17.89 -2.63
C GLU A 150 6.64 16.94 -2.16
N GLY A 151 6.95 16.12 -1.14
CA GLY A 151 5.94 15.28 -0.47
C GLY A 151 4.84 16.11 0.20
N ALA A 152 5.16 17.24 0.81
CA ALA A 152 4.17 18.14 1.40
C ALA A 152 3.26 18.78 0.34
N VAL A 153 3.80 19.15 -0.83
CA VAL A 153 3.01 19.66 -1.95
C VAL A 153 2.04 18.60 -2.47
N ILE A 154 2.52 17.37 -2.69
CA ILE A 154 1.65 16.26 -3.14
C ILE A 154 0.55 15.97 -2.10
N MET A 155 0.91 15.94 -0.81
CA MET A 155 -0.06 15.75 0.26
C MET A 155 -1.08 16.91 0.29
N GLY A 156 -0.63 18.15 0.12
CA GLY A 156 -1.50 19.32 0.02
C GLY A 156 -2.49 19.23 -1.14
N LEU A 157 -2.03 18.79 -2.32
CA LEU A 157 -2.89 18.55 -3.48
C LEU A 157 -3.92 17.45 -3.21
N TYR A 158 -3.51 16.36 -2.55
CA TYR A 158 -4.42 15.28 -2.15
C TYR A 158 -5.49 15.74 -1.14
N LEU A 159 -5.09 16.52 -0.13
CA LEU A 159 -6.03 17.09 0.84
C LEU A 159 -7.00 18.09 0.19
N ALA A 160 -6.50 18.93 -0.74
CA ALA A 160 -7.34 19.84 -1.51
C ALA A 160 -8.35 19.09 -2.38
N PHE A 161 -7.94 17.99 -2.99
CA PHE A 161 -8.82 17.10 -3.75
C PHE A 161 -9.93 16.51 -2.87
N ILE A 162 -9.60 15.97 -1.68
CA ILE A 162 -10.60 15.44 -0.74
C ILE A 162 -11.57 16.54 -0.30
N ALA A 163 -11.06 17.70 0.10
CA ALA A 163 -11.90 18.80 0.58
C ALA A 163 -12.85 19.29 -0.52
N GLY A 164 -12.35 19.46 -1.75
CA GLY A 164 -13.20 19.85 -2.88
C GLY A 164 -14.23 18.78 -3.22
N LEU A 165 -13.87 17.49 -3.17
CA LEU A 165 -14.82 16.40 -3.36
C LEU A 165 -15.95 16.45 -2.33
N THR A 166 -15.63 16.66 -1.04
CA THR A 166 -16.65 16.76 0.01
C THR A 166 -17.56 17.97 -0.14
N VAL A 167 -17.03 19.11 -0.59
CA VAL A 167 -17.81 20.34 -0.78
C VAL A 167 -18.71 20.24 -2.01
N LEU A 168 -18.24 19.59 -3.08
CA LEU A 168 -19.02 19.40 -4.32
C LEU A 168 -20.11 18.31 -4.20
N GLN A 169 -20.05 17.46 -3.17
CA GLN A 169 -21.03 16.39 -2.90
C GLN A 169 -22.10 16.79 -1.86
N LEU A 170 -21.88 17.85 -1.10
CA LEU A 170 -22.86 18.46 -0.18
C LEU A 170 -23.73 19.47 -0.94
#